data_AF-A0A329VFN8-F1
#
_entry.id   AF-A0A329VFN8-F1
#
_cell.length_a   1.000
_cell.length_b   1.000
_cell.length_c   1.000
_cell.angle_alpha   90.00
_cell.angle_beta   90.00
_cell.angle_gamma   90.00
#
_symmetry.space_group_name_H-M   'P 1'
#
loop_
_entity.id
_entity.type
_entity.pdbx_description
1 polymer ?
#
loop_
_entity_poly.entity_id
_entity_poly.type
_entity_poly.pdbx_seq_one_letter_code
_entity_poly.pdbx_strand_id
1 'polypeptide(L)'
;MLNTTLFSPRAVNVTPAKIIWESYIALHDQFVAVVNSQPNLADNDNFFNELVKLKDIYDELDTSSKNKGRPDSLLLLEVIKQLTNLIDIASITTINKERRLCLI
;
A
#
# COMPACT_ATOMS: atom_id res chain seq x y z
N MET A 1 1.44 3.75 52.69
CA MET A 1 2.24 2.84 51.84
C MET A 1 1.56 2.78 50.47
N LEU A 2 2.15 3.40 49.45
CA LEU A 2 1.64 3.38 48.07
C LEU A 2 2.18 2.13 47.38
N ASN A 3 1.28 1.21 47.02
CA ASN A 3 1.61 -0.02 46.33
C ASN A 3 1.74 0.29 44.83
N THR A 4 2.94 0.61 44.37
CA THR A 4 3.25 0.80 42.94
C THR A 4 3.30 -0.56 42.28
N THR A 5 2.18 -0.97 41.68
CA THR A 5 2.18 -2.03 40.68
C THR A 5 2.99 -1.53 39.49
N LEU A 6 4.23 -2.01 39.41
CA LEU A 6 5.10 -1.85 38.27
C LEU A 6 4.41 -2.53 37.08
N PHE A 7 3.77 -1.73 36.22
CA PHE A 7 3.30 -2.21 34.92
C PHE A 7 4.54 -2.59 34.12
N SER A 8 4.87 -3.87 34.16
CA SER A 8 5.81 -4.46 33.22
C SER A 8 5.21 -4.26 31.82
N PRO A 9 5.88 -3.56 30.89
CA PRO A 9 5.41 -3.47 29.53
C PRO A 9 5.39 -4.91 29.00
N ARG A 10 4.20 -5.49 28.83
CA ARG A 10 4.09 -6.72 28.06
C ARG A 10 4.60 -6.36 26.67
N ALA A 11 5.80 -6.83 26.34
CA ALA A 11 6.29 -6.80 24.97
C ALA A 11 5.24 -7.54 24.12
N VAL A 12 4.44 -6.78 23.39
CA VAL A 12 3.51 -7.35 22.42
C VAL A 12 4.40 -8.03 21.40
N ASN A 13 4.37 -9.36 21.36
CA ASN A 13 5.20 -10.14 20.46
C ASN A 13 4.63 -9.98 19.04
N VAL A 14 4.90 -8.83 18.41
CA VAL A 14 4.43 -8.51 17.07
C VAL A 14 5.27 -9.33 16.10
N THR A 15 4.64 -10.27 15.41
CA THR A 15 5.33 -11.08 14.40
C THR A 15 5.58 -10.25 13.14
N PRO A 16 6.69 -10.48 12.40
CA PRO A 16 6.96 -9.79 11.14
C PRO A 16 5.80 -9.87 10.14
N ALA A 17 5.11 -11.01 10.09
CA ALA A 17 3.94 -11.20 9.23
C ALA A 17 2.79 -10.24 9.57
N LYS A 18 2.57 -9.94 10.87
CA LYS A 18 1.55 -8.99 11.31
C LYS A 18 1.91 -7.56 10.88
N ILE A 19 3.17 -7.17 10.99
CA ILE A 19 3.65 -5.84 10.55
C ILE A 19 3.45 -5.67 9.05
N ILE A 20 3.82 -6.67 8.25
CA ILE A 20 3.66 -6.63 6.79
C ILE A 20 2.18 -6.48 6.44
N TRP A 21 1.30 -7.25 7.09
CA TRP A 21 -0.14 -7.18 6.85
C TRP A 21 -0.75 -5.82 7.22
N GLU A 22 -0.41 -5.27 8.38
CA GLU A 22 -0.89 -3.94 8.80
C GLU A 22 -0.37 -2.83 7.87
N SER A 23 0.89 -2.95 7.41
CA SER A 23 1.49 -2.02 6.44
C SER A 23 0.78 -2.07 5.09
N TYR A 24 0.42 -3.29 4.63
CA TYR A 24 -0.37 -3.49 3.43
C TYR A 24 -1.73 -2.79 3.53
N ILE A 25 -2.47 -2.99 4.62
CA ILE A 25 -3.79 -2.36 4.82
C ILE A 25 -3.67 -0.83 4.77
N ALA A 26 -2.73 -0.26 5.53
CA ALA A 26 -2.55 1.19 5.58
C ALA A 26 -2.22 1.79 4.20
N LEU A 27 -1.33 1.15 3.44
CA LEU A 27 -0.98 1.59 2.08
C LEU A 27 -2.13 1.41 1.10
N HIS A 28 -2.90 0.33 1.21
CA HIS A 28 -4.07 0.12 0.37
C HIS A 28 -5.12 1.21 0.60
N ASP A 29 -5.41 1.56 1.85
CA ASP A 29 -6.35 2.63 2.18
C ASP A 29 -5.89 3.98 1.63
N GLN A 30 -4.59 4.28 1.74
CA GLN A 30 -4.00 5.49 1.16
C GLN A 30 -4.12 5.49 -0.36
N PHE A 31 -3.79 4.37 -1.03
CA PHE A 31 -3.92 4.24 -2.47
C PHE A 31 -5.35 4.50 -2.94
N VAL A 32 -6.34 3.89 -2.29
CA VAL A 32 -7.76 4.11 -2.60
C VAL A 32 -8.16 5.58 -2.45
N ALA A 33 -7.72 6.24 -1.37
CA ALA A 33 -7.99 7.66 -1.16
C ALA A 33 -7.40 8.53 -2.27
N VAL A 34 -6.15 8.26 -2.66
CA VAL A 34 -5.45 9.01 -3.72
C VAL A 34 -6.13 8.82 -5.07
N VAL A 35 -6.46 7.59 -5.46
CA VAL A 35 -7.15 7.30 -6.72
C VAL A 35 -8.51 7.97 -6.77
N ASN A 36 -9.30 7.89 -5.70
CA ASN A 36 -10.63 8.50 -5.65
C ASN A 36 -10.58 10.03 -5.71
N SER A 37 -9.51 10.66 -5.23
CA SER A 37 -9.33 12.11 -5.34
C SER A 37 -8.93 12.59 -6.74
N GLN A 38 -8.53 11.68 -7.63
CA GLN A 38 -7.97 11.99 -8.94
C GLN A 38 -8.68 11.22 -10.07
N PRO A 39 -9.86 11.67 -10.53
CA PRO A 39 -10.65 10.94 -11.53
C PRO A 39 -9.96 10.75 -12.88
N ASN A 40 -8.98 11.61 -13.22
CA ASN A 40 -8.25 11.56 -14.49
C ASN A 40 -6.94 10.76 -14.40
N LEU A 41 -6.68 10.08 -13.28
CA LEU A 41 -5.43 9.33 -13.11
C LEU A 41 -5.34 8.15 -14.08
N ALA A 42 -6.49 7.61 -14.50
CA ALA A 42 -6.58 6.56 -15.50
C ALA A 42 -6.07 7.00 -16.89
N ASP A 43 -6.08 8.30 -17.18
CA ASP A 43 -5.56 8.86 -18.44
C ASP A 43 -4.02 9.01 -18.42
N ASN A 44 -3.38 8.77 -17.27
CA ASN A 44 -1.93 8.78 -17.15
C ASN A 44 -1.38 7.39 -17.52
N ASP A 45 -0.80 7.28 -18.72
CA ASP A 45 -0.23 6.02 -19.24
C ASP A 45 0.75 5.35 -18.28
N ASN A 46 1.58 6.13 -17.58
CA ASN A 46 2.54 5.58 -16.62
C ASN A 46 1.82 4.98 -15.40
N PHE A 47 0.82 5.67 -14.86
CA PHE A 47 0.00 5.14 -13.79
C PHE A 47 -0.75 3.88 -14.22
N PHE A 48 -1.36 3.90 -15.40
CA PHE A 48 -2.10 2.75 -15.94
C PHE A 48 -1.20 1.52 -16.13
N ASN A 49 -0.01 1.70 -16.71
CA ASN A 49 0.95 0.60 -16.90
C ASN A 49 1.39 -0.02 -15.57
N GLU A 50 1.66 0.80 -14.54
CA GLU A 50 2.01 0.31 -13.21
C GLU A 50 0.82 -0.35 -12.50
N LEU A 51 -0.42 0.06 -12.80
CA LEU A 51 -1.63 -0.55 -12.28
C LEU A 51 -1.85 -1.95 -12.86
N VAL A 52 -1.55 -2.14 -14.15
CA VAL A 52 -1.58 -3.47 -14.79
C VAL A 52 -0.59 -4.41 -14.11
N LYS A 53 0.63 -3.95 -13.83
CA LYS A 53 1.63 -4.75 -13.09
C LYS A 53 1.15 -5.14 -11.69
N LEU A 54 0.48 -4.22 -10.98
CA LEU A 54 -0.11 -4.51 -9.67
C LEU A 54 -1.13 -5.65 -9.76
N LYS A 55 -1.99 -5.63 -10.79
CA LYS A 55 -2.96 -6.70 -11.03
C LYS A 55 -2.26 -8.05 -11.24
N ASP A 56 -1.21 -8.09 -12.05
CA ASP A 56 -0.47 -9.33 -12.33
C ASP A 56 0.14 -9.92 -11.03
N ILE A 57 0.69 -9.07 -10.17
CA ILE A 57 1.22 -9.49 -8.86
C ILE A 57 0.10 -10.04 -7.95
N TYR A 58 -1.09 -9.43 -7.96
CA TYR A 58 -2.23 -9.93 -7.19
C TYR A 58 -2.73 -11.29 -7.71
N ASP A 59 -2.79 -11.48 -9.02
CA ASP A 59 -3.19 -12.76 -9.63
C ASP A 59 -2.19 -13.87 -9.26
N GLU A 60 -0.89 -13.55 -9.22
CA GLU A 60 0.15 -14.46 -8.75
C GLU A 60 0.02 -14.76 -7.25
N LEU A 61 -0.24 -13.74 -6.42
CA LEU A 61 -0.45 -13.88 -4.98
C LEU A 61 -1.66 -14.79 -4.68
N ASP A 62 -2.78 -14.58 -5.38
CA ASP A 62 -3.99 -15.39 -5.23
C ASP A 62 -3.75 -16.83 -5.65
N THR A 63 -3.09 -17.05 -6.80
CA THR A 63 -2.73 -18.39 -7.28
C THR A 63 -1.78 -19.11 -6.31
N SER A 64 -0.74 -18.42 -5.83
CA SER A 64 0.22 -18.95 -4.86
C SER A 64 -0.47 -19.29 -3.53
N SER A 65 -1.37 -18.42 -3.06
CA SER A 65 -2.15 -18.62 -1.84
C SER A 65 -3.05 -19.85 -1.92
N LYS A 66 -3.78 -20.02 -3.03
CA LYS A 66 -4.62 -21.20 -3.30
C LYS A 66 -3.82 -22.50 -3.31
N ASN A 67 -2.61 -22.48 -3.87
CA ASN A 67 -1.74 -23.66 -3.95
C ASN A 67 -1.08 -24.01 -2.61
N LYS A 68 -0.67 -23.02 -1.82
CA LYS A 68 0.08 -23.21 -0.56
C LYS A 68 -0.80 -23.21 0.70
N GLY A 69 -2.08 -22.84 0.58
CA GLY A 69 -3.00 -22.65 1.70
C GLY A 69 -2.67 -21.45 2.59
N ARG A 70 -1.73 -20.59 2.19
CA ARG A 70 -1.36 -19.35 2.89
C ARG A 70 -0.79 -18.33 1.90
N PRO A 71 -1.00 -17.02 2.13
CA PRO A 71 -0.40 -15.97 1.31
C PRO A 71 1.13 -16.04 1.30
N ASP A 72 1.72 -15.81 0.14
CA ASP A 72 3.17 -15.71 0.02
C ASP A 72 3.65 -14.35 0.51
N SER A 73 4.40 -14.33 1.60
CA SER A 73 4.89 -13.09 2.22
C SER A 73 5.82 -12.29 1.33
N LEU A 74 6.52 -12.92 0.37
CA LEU A 74 7.36 -12.19 -0.59
C LEU A 74 6.51 -11.47 -1.64
N LEU A 75 5.48 -12.14 -2.15
CA LEU A 75 4.53 -11.51 -3.08
C LEU A 75 3.76 -10.38 -2.40
N LEU A 76 3.41 -10.52 -1.11
CA LEU A 76 2.78 -9.44 -0.35
C LEU A 76 3.70 -8.21 -0.18
N LEU A 77 5.01 -8.42 -0.03
CA LEU A 77 5.98 -7.31 -0.02
C LEU A 77 6.08 -6.64 -1.40
N GLU A 78 6.00 -7.40 -2.49
CA GLU A 78 5.99 -6.84 -3.84
C GLU A 78 4.71 -6.02 -4.10
N VAL A 79 3.56 -6.49 -3.60
CA VAL A 79 2.31 -5.69 -3.61
C VAL A 79 2.50 -4.36 -2.88
N ILE A 80 3.08 -4.37 -1.68
CA ILE A 80 3.36 -3.17 -0.87
C ILE A 80 4.24 -2.18 -1.64
N LYS A 81 5.32 -2.67 -2.25
CA LYS A 81 6.24 -1.86 -3.05
C LYS A 81 5.53 -1.25 -4.26
N GLN A 82 4.71 -2.04 -4.95
CA GLN A 82 3.99 -1.58 -6.13
C GLN A 82 2.90 -0.55 -5.79
N LEU A 83 2.18 -0.73 -4.67
CA LEU A 83 1.23 0.26 -4.16
C LEU A 83 1.91 1.59 -3.83
N THR A 84 3.10 1.54 -3.21
CA THR A 84 3.88 2.73 -2.88
C THR A 84 4.26 3.51 -4.15
N ASN A 85 4.78 2.82 -5.17
CA ASN A 85 5.12 3.43 -6.46
C ASN A 85 3.90 4.09 -7.14
N LEU A 86 2.74 3.44 -7.10
CA LEU A 86 1.51 3.99 -7.66
C LEU A 86 1.04 5.26 -6.92
N ILE A 87 1.14 5.29 -5.60
CA ILE A 87 0.86 6.49 -4.79
C ILE A 87 1.80 7.63 -5.16
N ASP A 88 3.09 7.35 -5.36
CA ASP A 88 4.08 8.36 -5.74
C ASP A 88 3.79 8.96 -7.12
N ILE A 89 3.51 8.11 -8.12
CA ILE A 89 3.13 8.54 -9.47
C ILE A 89 1.86 9.41 -9.42
N ALA A 90 0.88 8.99 -8.64
CA ALA A 90 -0.36 9.72 -8.48
C ALA A 90 -0.14 11.10 -7.86
N SER A 91 0.71 11.18 -6.82
CA SER A 91 1.03 12.42 -6.12
C SER A 91 1.79 13.41 -7.01
N ILE A 92 2.74 12.93 -7.82
CA ILE A 92 3.47 13.76 -8.80
C ILE A 92 2.51 14.32 -9.86
N THR A 93 1.55 13.51 -10.30
CA THR A 93 0.54 13.93 -11.28
C THR A 93 -0.33 15.06 -10.74
N THR A 94 -0.72 15.01 -9.46
CA THR A 94 -1.44 16.10 -8.78
C THR A 94 -0.66 17.41 -8.79
N ILE A 95 0.60 17.37 -8.34
CA ILE A 95 1.47 18.56 -8.24
C ILE A 95 1.65 19.23 -9.62
N ASN A 96 1.85 18.43 -10.66
CA ASN A 96 2.02 18.97 -12.01
C ASN A 96 0.74 19.63 -12.55
N LYS A 97 -0.44 19.14 -12.16
CA LYS A 97 -1.73 19.73 -12.54
C LYS A 97 -1.96 21.06 -11.82
N GLU A 98 -1.70 21.13 -10.52
CA GLU A 98 -1.81 22.37 -9.74
C GLU A 98 -0.86 23.46 -10.24
N ARG A 99 0.40 23.10 -10.53
CA ARG A 99 1.37 24.05 -11.12
C ARG A 99 0.93 24.61 -12.47
N ARG A 100 0.28 23.79 -13.31
CA ARG A 100 -0.26 24.26 -14.59
C ARG A 100 -1.45 25.21 -14.41
N LEU A 101 -2.31 24.98 -13.42
CA LEU A 101 -3.46 25.86 -13.13
C LEU A 101 -3.03 27.22 -12.57
N CYS A 102 -1.92 27.29 -11.83
CA CYS A 102 -1.39 28.55 -11.29
C CYS A 102 -0.64 29.43 -12.31
N LEU A 103 -0.44 28.96 -13.54
CA LEU A 103 0.32 29.67 -14.58
C LEU A 103 -0.56 30.21 -15.73
N ILE A 104 -1.88 30.11 -15.60
CA ILE A 104 -2.91 30.62 -16.54
C ILE A 104 -3.66 31.76 -15.86
#